data_AF-A0A537QD39-F1
#
_entry.id   AF-A0A537QD39-F1
#
_cell.length_a   1.000
_cell.length_b   1.000
_cell.length_c   1.000
_cell.angle_alpha   90.00
_cell.angle_beta   90.00
_cell.angle_gamma   90.00
#
_symmetry.space_group_name_H-M   'P 1'
#
loop_
_entity.id
_entity.type
_entity.pdbx_description
1 polymer ?
#
loop_
_entity_poly.entity_id
_entity_poly.type
_entity_poly.pdbx_seq_one_letter_code
_entity_poly.pdbx_strand_id
1 'polypeptide(L)' 'MALILDLLGQAVQMLLVVAVAPLLLGVTRKVKARLMRRRGPPLLQPYSDLGKLLHKEAVLATNASWLYRTAPYVIFA' A
#
# COMPACT_ATOMS: atom_id res chain seq x y z
N MET A 1 -5.06 31.29 -9.26
CA MET A 1 -6.20 30.36 -9.37
C MET A 1 -5.79 29.04 -10.03
N ALA A 2 -5.22 29.07 -11.24
CA ALA A 2 -4.79 27.86 -11.97
C ALA A 2 -3.84 26.95 -11.16
N LEU A 3 -2.76 27.51 -10.60
CA LEU A 3 -1.78 26.75 -9.80
C LEU A 3 -2.42 25.95 -8.64
N ILE A 4 -3.41 26.52 -7.95
CA ILE A 4 -4.09 25.86 -6.83
C ILE A 4 -4.92 24.68 -7.35
N LEU A 5 -5.64 24.87 -8.46
CA LEU A 5 -6.42 23.81 -9.09
C LEU A 5 -5.53 22.68 -9.62
N ASP A 6 -4.36 23.02 -10.19
CA ASP A 6 -3.40 22.04 -10.68
C ASP A 6 -2.81 21.20 -9.54
N LEU A 7 -2.40 21.84 -8.44
CA LEU A 7 -1.90 21.14 -7.25
C LEU A 7 -2.97 20.26 -6.61
N LEU A 8 -4.22 20.72 -6.56
CA LEU A 8 -5.34 19.92 -6.08
C LEU A 8 -5.61 18.71 -6.98
N GLY A 9 -5.60 18.90 -8.30
CA GLY A 9 -5.75 17.81 -9.26
C GLY A 9 -4.66 16.74 -9.09
N GLN A 10 -3.40 17.18 -8.95
CA GLN A 10 -2.27 16.28 -8.73
C GLN A 10 -2.39 15.52 -7.39
N ALA A 11 -2.78 16.21 -6.31
CA ALA A 11 -2.99 15.59 -5.00
C ALA A 11 -4.10 14.52 -5.04
N VAL A 12 -5.22 14.82 -5.71
CA VAL A 12 -6.32 13.86 -5.89
C VAL A 12 -5.86 12.66 -6.72
N GLN A 13 -5.13 12.88 -7.81
CA GLN A 13 -4.60 11.80 -8.63
C GLN A 13 -3.66 10.89 -7.81
N MET A 14 -2.73 11.46 -7.04
CA MET A 14 -1.83 10.69 -6.18
C MET A 14 -2.60 9.88 -5.13
N LEU A 15 -3.60 10.50 -4.47
CA LEU A 15 -4.44 9.82 -3.49
C LEU A 15 -5.20 8.64 -4.13
N LEU A 16 -5.74 8.83 -5.34
CA LEU A 16 -6.42 7.78 -6.08
C LEU A 16 -5.49 6.62 -6.42
N VAL A 17 -4.25 6.89 -6.86
CA VAL A 17 -3.27 5.84 -7.17
C VAL A 17 -2.96 5.00 -5.92
N VAL A 18 -2.66 5.67 -4.79
CA VAL A 18 -2.37 5.00 -3.52
C VAL A 18 -3.59 4.21 -3.02
N ALA A 19 -4.80 4.72 -3.22
CA ALA A 19 -6.03 4.03 -2.83
C ALA A 19 -6.36 2.84 -3.74
N VAL A 20 -6.15 2.94 -5.06
CA VAL A 20 -6.54 1.90 -6.04
C VAL A 20 -5.52 0.74 -6.08
N ALA A 21 -4.23 1.00 -5.85
CA ALA A 21 -3.20 -0.04 -5.92
C ALA A 21 -3.46 -1.26 -5.00
N PRO A 22 -3.85 -1.11 -3.71
CA PRO A 22 -4.23 -2.23 -2.85
C PRO A 22 -5.44 -3.01 -3.34
N LEU A 23 -6.42 -2.34 -3.97
CA LEU A 23 -7.59 -3.01 -4.53
C LEU A 23 -7.20 -3.96 -5.66
N LEU A 24 -6.34 -3.49 -6.57
CA LEU A 24 -5.80 -4.31 -7.66
C LEU A 24 -5.06 -5.53 -7.11
N LEU A 25 -4.29 -5.37 -6.03
CA LEU A 25 -3.66 -6.49 -5.34
C LEU A 25 -4.68 -7.48 -4.76
N GLY A 26 -5.80 -7.00 -4.22
CA GLY A 26 -6.92 -7.84 -3.76
C GLY A 26 -7.52 -8.67 -4.90
N VAL A 27 -7.72 -8.04 -6.07
CA VAL A 27 -8.21 -8.70 -7.29
C VAL A 27 -7.24 -9.78 -7.76
N THR A 28 -5.94 -9.48 -7.88
CA THR A 28 -4.95 -10.48 -8.34
C THR A 28 -4.87 -11.67 -7.39
N ARG A 29 -4.89 -11.43 -6.07
CA ARG A 29 -4.94 -12.50 -5.05
C ARG A 29 -6.20 -13.35 -5.19
N LYS A 30 -7.35 -12.74 -5.46
CA LYS A 30 -8.63 -13.45 -5.66
C LYS A 30 -8.63 -14.31 -6.91
N VAL A 31 -8.15 -13.76 -8.03
CA VAL A 31 -8.04 -14.47 -9.31
C VAL A 31 -7.10 -15.66 -9.16
N LYS A 32 -5.91 -15.45 -8.59
CA LYS A 32 -4.94 -16.53 -8.33
C LYS A 32 -5.53 -17.64 -7.45
N ALA A 33 -6.27 -17.28 -6.40
CA ALA A 33 -6.93 -18.26 -5.55
C ALA A 33 -7.99 -19.08 -6.30
N ARG A 34 -8.81 -18.43 -7.14
CA ARG A 34 -9.83 -19.08 -7.97
C ARG A 34 -9.21 -20.08 -8.96
N LEU A 35 -8.10 -19.71 -9.60
CA LEU A 35 -7.33 -20.60 -10.49
C LEU A 35 -6.81 -21.84 -9.75
N MET A 36 -6.41 -21.68 -8.49
CA MET A 36 -5.96 -22.76 -7.62
C MET A 36 -7.10 -23.53 -6.94
N ARG A 37 -8.36 -23.36 -7.40
CA ARG A 37 -9.58 -23.94 -6.80
C ARG A 37 -9.73 -23.65 -5.30
N ARG A 38 -9.28 -22.47 -4.84
CA ARG A 38 -9.45 -21.96 -3.47
C ARG A 38 -10.39 -20.75 -3.46
N ARG A 39 -11.10 -20.52 -2.35
CA ARG A 39 -12.02 -19.37 -2.19
C ARG A 39 -11.28 -18.02 -2.19
N GLY A 40 -10.05 -17.99 -1.67
CA GLY A 40 -9.22 -16.79 -1.57
C GLY A 40 -9.75 -15.72 -0.59
N PRO A 41 -8.90 -14.74 -0.23
CA PRO A 41 -9.27 -13.67 0.69
C PRO A 41 -10.38 -12.75 0.14
N PRO A 42 -11.02 -11.92 0.98
CA PRO A 42 -11.91 -10.85 0.51
C PRO A 42 -11.12 -9.78 -0.26
N LEU A 43 -11.78 -9.06 -1.18
CA LEU A 43 -11.12 -8.05 -2.02
C LEU A 43 -10.55 -6.87 -1.21
N LEU A 44 -11.23 -6.51 -0.12
CA LEU A 44 -10.81 -5.42 0.77
C LEU A 44 -9.75 -5.84 1.81
N GLN A 45 -9.34 -7.11 1.82
CA GLN A 45 -8.31 -7.61 2.75
C GLN A 45 -7.04 -6.74 2.76
N PRO A 46 -6.50 -6.28 1.60
CA PRO A 46 -5.29 -5.46 1.59
C PRO A 46 -5.41 -4.14 2.37
N TYR A 47 -6.61 -3.54 2.44
CA TYR A 47 -6.82 -2.34 3.26
C TYR A 47 -6.79 -2.65 4.75
N SER A 48 -7.43 -3.75 5.17
CA SER A 48 -7.37 -4.20 6.57
C SER A 48 -5.95 -4.59 6.97
N ASP A 49 -5.20 -5.21 6.06
CA ASP A 49 -3.78 -5.56 6.26
C ASP A 49 -2.93 -4.30 6.43
N LEU A 50 -3.12 -3.27 5.59
CA LEU A 50 -2.44 -1.97 5.74
C LEU A 50 -2.76 -1.33 7.08
N GLY A 51 -4.04 -1.24 7.45
CA GLY A 51 -4.45 -0.72 8.75
C GLY A 51 -3.78 -1.49 9.89
N LYS A 52 -3.80 -2.82 9.84
CA LYS A 52 -3.15 -3.68 10.84
C LYS A 52 -1.64 -3.43 10.93
N LEU A 53 -0.94 -3.26 9.80
CA LEU A 53 0.51 -3.01 9.78
C LEU A 53 0.86 -1.63 10.34
N LEU A 54 0.05 -0.61 10.02
CA LEU A 54 0.25 0.75 10.53
C LEU A 54 0.03 0.87 12.05
N HIS A 55 -0.81 0.02 12.62
CA HIS A 55 -1.03 -0.04 14.07
C HIS A 55 0.03 -0.85 14.82
N LYS A 56 0.90 -1.58 14.13
CA LYS A 56 1.95 -2.38 14.76
C LYS A 56 3.18 -1.53 15.03
N GLU A 57 3.82 -1.81 16.17
CA GLU A 57 5.14 -1.27 16.45
C GLU A 57 6.20 -1.88 15.53
N ALA A 58 7.06 -1.02 14.98
CA ALA A 58 8.19 -1.45 14.18
C ALA A 58 9.33 -1.92 15.08
N VAL A 59 9.51 -3.23 15.18
CA VAL A 59 10.63 -3.83 15.92
C VAL A 59 11.89 -3.75 15.06
N LEU A 60 12.87 -2.97 15.52
CA LEU A 60 14.18 -2.82 14.88
C LEU A 60 15.25 -3.54 15.71
N ALA A 61 16.18 -4.21 15.04
CA ALA A 61 17.32 -4.81 15.73
C ALA A 61 18.26 -3.70 16.25
N THR A 62 18.80 -3.87 17.45
CA THR A 62 19.69 -2.88 18.10
C THR A 62 20.94 -2.59 17.27
N ASN A 63 21.40 -3.55 16.47
CA ASN A 63 22.57 -3.43 15.59
C ASN A 63 22.21 -3.10 14.12
N ALA A 64 20.96 -2.74 13.83
CA ALA A 64 20.56 -2.41 12.46
C ALA A 64 21.21 -1.09 12.01
N SER A 65 21.78 -1.09 10.80
CA SER A 65 22.29 0.13 10.17
C SER A 65 21.16 1.13 9.90
N TRP A 66 21.49 2.42 9.84
CA TRP A 66 20.56 3.50 9.47
C TRP A 66 19.84 3.23 8.13
N LEU A 67 20.51 2.50 7.22
CA LEU A 67 19.96 2.10 5.93
C LEU A 67 18.69 1.25 6.07
N TYR A 68 18.58 0.44 7.11
CA TYR A 68 17.39 -0.39 7.36
C TYR A 68 16.15 0.50 7.60
N ARG A 69 16.35 1.68 8.21
CA ARG A 69 15.26 2.62 8.48
C ARG A 69 14.93 3.48 7.27
N THR A 70 15.90 3.82 6.41
CA THR A 70 15.69 4.72 5.27
C THR A 70 15.25 4.01 3.99
N ALA A 71 15.70 2.77 3.77
CA ALA A 71 15.43 2.03 2.53
C ALA A 71 13.93 1.93 2.15
N PRO A 72 12.99 1.64 3.09
CA PRO A 72 11.57 1.57 2.72
C PRO A 72 11.02 2.89 2.17
N TYR A 73 11.50 4.03 2.67
CA TYR A 73 11.06 5.35 2.20
C TYR A 73 11.67 5.69 0.84
N VAL A 74 12.92 5.31 0.60
CA VAL A 74 13.60 5.55 -0.69
C VAL A 74 13.00 4.70 -1.81
N ILE A 75 12.61 3.46 -1.53
CA ILE A 75 11.97 2.58 -2.52
C ILE A 75 10.55 3.07 -2.87
N PHE A 76 9.89 3.77 -1.94
CA PHE A 76 8.53 4.28 -2.13
C PHE A 76 8.48 5.61 -2.89
N ALA A 77 9.53 6.44 -2.77
CA ALA A 77 9.64 7.76 -3.41
C ALA A 77 9.96 7.65 -4.91
#